data_AF-A0A1Q8QUZ5-F1
#
_entry.id   AF-A0A1Q8QUZ5-F1
#
_cell.length_a   1.000
_cell.length_b   1.000
_cell.length_c   1.000
_cell.angle_alpha   90.00
_cell.angle_beta   90.00
_cell.angle_gamma   90.00
#
_symmetry.space_group_name_H-M   'P 1'
#
loop_
_entity.id
_entity.type
_entity.pdbx_description
1 polymer ?
#
loop_
_entity_poly.entity_id
_entity_poly.type
_entity_poly.pdbx_seq_one_letter_code
_entity_poly.pdbx_strand_id
1 'polypeptide(L)'
;MTVEGPLAVVAGQKTPAVVPLELFVDEGRLAYAVCGQSGSLEPGSWSPYLTLDFDAGEGRRVRGLTRLWLGRLRPLELYLGPVQVDPGAPNLPIAAPAGYAAELAAALGGPFSTLGMPEETKGLTDGVMTDEAFLAMCEDVTREREAMLDFELGRFREGLLSVVFDTSDRIQHCFWRLADPGHPLYDPVEAARLGPVIDDHMVRMDAVVGRTMAAAGDDTALFVCSDHGFCSYTRSLNLNAWLVSEGYMKLSPHDPADSGELFRHVDWTGTRAFALGFGSICLNIAGRDRQGVVPPERADALAGEIASRLEALSDGGNSPVAAVHRKAGLYHGPLAGQAPELVVGCRPPYRVAWTSAIGGTGGEIFTDNRQKWSGDHCVDASFVPGSLFANLPLAASDGVAQTRLAATVCRSLGLTPAAHMDDDLLG
;
A
#
# COMPACT_ATOMS: atom_id res chain seq x y z
N MET A 1 -16.65 -26.21 -6.62
CA MET A 1 -15.51 -25.59 -7.32
C MET A 1 -14.21 -26.07 -6.68
N THR A 2 -13.05 -25.73 -7.21
CA THR A 2 -11.75 -26.03 -6.58
C THR A 2 -11.04 -24.73 -6.23
N VAL A 3 -10.34 -24.73 -5.10
CA VAL A 3 -9.42 -23.65 -4.73
C VAL A 3 -8.01 -24.12 -5.07
N GLU A 4 -7.32 -23.36 -5.90
CA GLU A 4 -5.91 -23.62 -6.24
C GLU A 4 -4.99 -23.05 -5.15
N GLY A 5 -3.94 -23.80 -4.84
CA GLY A 5 -2.93 -23.45 -3.84
C GLY A 5 -1.52 -23.48 -4.41
N PRO A 6 -0.49 -23.74 -3.57
CA PRO A 6 0.90 -23.72 -4.01
C PRO A 6 1.17 -24.81 -5.07
N LEU A 7 2.23 -24.61 -5.87
CA LEU A 7 2.69 -25.63 -6.80
C LEU A 7 3.16 -26.89 -6.04
N ALA A 8 2.51 -28.01 -6.32
CA ALA A 8 2.89 -29.34 -5.88
C ALA A 8 3.77 -30.03 -6.94
N VAL A 9 4.63 -30.94 -6.49
CA VAL A 9 5.34 -31.85 -7.40
C VAL A 9 4.67 -33.21 -7.31
N VAL A 10 3.94 -33.57 -8.36
CA VAL A 10 3.24 -34.86 -8.46
C VAL A 10 3.86 -35.63 -9.61
N ALA A 11 4.47 -36.78 -9.33
CA ALA A 11 5.14 -37.61 -10.33
C ALA A 11 6.14 -36.85 -11.22
N GLY A 12 6.85 -35.85 -10.66
CA GLY A 12 7.83 -35.04 -11.38
C GLY A 12 7.26 -33.86 -12.18
N GLN A 13 5.94 -33.66 -12.20
CA GLN A 13 5.29 -32.50 -12.82
C GLN A 13 4.89 -31.47 -11.77
N LYS A 14 5.05 -30.18 -12.09
CA LYS A 14 4.60 -29.07 -11.26
C LYS A 14 3.15 -28.72 -11.62
N THR A 15 2.23 -28.95 -10.70
CA THR A 15 0.81 -28.60 -10.85
C THR A 15 0.32 -27.92 -9.58
N PRO A 16 -0.62 -26.95 -9.64
CA PRO A 16 -1.22 -26.39 -8.44
C PRO A 16 -1.85 -27.49 -7.58
N ALA A 17 -1.58 -27.47 -6.27
CA ALA A 17 -2.37 -28.24 -5.33
C ALA A 17 -3.81 -27.71 -5.33
N VAL A 18 -4.80 -28.58 -5.15
CA VAL A 18 -6.21 -28.18 -5.16
C VAL A 18 -6.94 -28.73 -3.96
N VAL A 19 -7.90 -27.96 -3.46
CA VAL A 19 -8.87 -28.41 -2.46
C VAL A 19 -10.30 -28.21 -2.98
N PRO A 20 -11.21 -29.18 -2.79
CA PRO A 20 -12.60 -29.02 -3.18
C PRO A 20 -13.31 -28.03 -2.24
N LEU A 21 -14.03 -27.08 -2.84
CA LEU A 21 -14.99 -26.22 -2.16
C LEU A 21 -16.39 -26.56 -2.68
N GLU A 22 -17.17 -27.20 -1.81
CA GLU A 22 -18.56 -27.54 -2.08
C GLU A 22 -19.44 -26.36 -1.73
N LEU A 23 -20.38 -26.04 -2.63
CA LEU A 23 -21.29 -24.91 -2.50
C LEU A 23 -22.70 -25.38 -2.82
N PHE A 24 -23.65 -25.09 -1.95
CA PHE A 24 -25.05 -25.41 -2.15
C PHE A 24 -25.93 -24.27 -1.65
N VAL A 25 -26.93 -23.91 -2.44
CA VAL A 25 -27.90 -22.87 -2.07
C VAL A 25 -29.00 -23.53 -1.25
N ASP A 26 -29.23 -23.04 -0.04
CA ASP A 26 -30.23 -23.55 0.88
C ASP A 26 -30.94 -22.38 1.58
N GLU A 27 -32.27 -22.35 1.54
CA GLU A 27 -33.12 -21.35 2.22
C GLU A 27 -32.67 -19.87 2.08
N GLY A 28 -32.22 -19.46 0.90
CA GLY A 28 -31.77 -18.07 0.68
C GLY A 28 -30.38 -17.75 1.26
N ARG A 29 -29.60 -18.79 1.59
CA ARG A 29 -28.20 -18.73 2.00
C ARG A 29 -27.34 -19.54 1.05
N LEU A 30 -26.02 -19.28 1.05
CA LEU A 30 -25.04 -20.15 0.41
C LEU A 30 -24.34 -20.95 1.50
N ALA A 31 -24.63 -22.23 1.57
CA ALA A 31 -23.88 -23.14 2.41
C ALA A 31 -22.61 -23.64 1.70
N TYR A 32 -21.56 -23.84 2.48
CA TYR A 32 -20.24 -24.24 2.00
C TYR A 32 -19.68 -25.39 2.83
N ALA A 33 -18.84 -26.22 2.20
CA ALA A 33 -17.99 -27.18 2.89
C ALA A 33 -16.59 -27.23 2.25
N VAL A 34 -15.54 -27.20 3.08
CA VAL A 34 -14.14 -27.24 2.65
C VAL A 34 -13.28 -27.80 3.78
N CYS A 35 -12.39 -28.75 3.47
CA CYS A 35 -11.41 -29.31 4.42
C CYS A 35 -12.01 -29.75 5.79
N GLY A 36 -13.23 -30.29 5.80
CA GLY A 36 -13.93 -30.73 7.04
C GLY A 36 -14.62 -29.60 7.82
N GLN A 37 -14.54 -28.36 7.35
CA GLN A 37 -15.29 -27.21 7.85
C GLN A 37 -16.55 -27.01 7.00
N SER A 38 -17.63 -26.55 7.62
CA SER A 38 -18.85 -26.17 6.93
C SER A 38 -19.53 -24.97 7.59
N GLY A 39 -20.36 -24.26 6.83
CA GLY A 39 -21.10 -23.11 7.31
C GLY A 39 -22.05 -22.59 6.25
N SER A 40 -22.65 -21.42 6.48
CA SER A 40 -23.50 -20.74 5.49
C SER A 40 -23.37 -19.23 5.55
N LEU A 41 -23.55 -18.60 4.39
CA LEU A 41 -23.46 -17.16 4.19
C LEU A 41 -24.79 -16.58 3.76
N GLU A 42 -25.11 -15.43 4.32
CA GLU A 42 -26.15 -14.54 3.80
C GLU A 42 -25.54 -13.55 2.79
N PRO A 43 -26.29 -13.07 1.80
CA PRO A 43 -25.84 -11.98 0.94
C PRO A 43 -25.34 -10.79 1.75
N GLY A 44 -24.21 -10.21 1.36
CA GLY A 44 -23.48 -9.14 2.04
C GLY A 44 -22.51 -9.61 3.14
N SER A 45 -22.45 -10.90 3.48
CA SER A 45 -21.65 -11.38 4.61
C SER A 45 -20.33 -12.06 4.20
N TRP A 46 -19.34 -11.92 5.07
CA TRP A 46 -18.07 -12.66 5.02
C TRP A 46 -18.15 -13.94 5.86
N SER A 47 -17.46 -15.00 5.42
CA SER A 47 -17.19 -16.16 6.26
C SER A 47 -16.16 -15.82 7.34
N PRO A 48 -16.07 -16.63 8.42
CA PRO A 48 -14.85 -16.75 9.19
C PRO A 48 -13.67 -17.16 8.29
N TYR A 49 -12.44 -17.10 8.81
CA TYR A 49 -11.31 -17.72 8.12
C TYR A 49 -11.54 -19.23 7.96
N LEU A 50 -11.36 -19.70 6.73
CA LEU A 50 -11.44 -21.10 6.36
C LEU A 50 -10.02 -21.62 6.15
N THR A 51 -9.69 -22.74 6.79
CA THR A 51 -8.40 -23.40 6.62
C THR A 51 -8.46 -24.30 5.41
N LEU A 52 -7.47 -24.15 4.55
CA LEU A 52 -7.26 -24.96 3.37
C LEU A 52 -6.04 -25.84 3.62
N ASP A 53 -6.19 -27.15 3.48
CA ASP A 53 -5.11 -28.10 3.69
C ASP A 53 -4.73 -28.76 2.36
N PHE A 54 -3.66 -28.25 1.75
CA PHE A 54 -3.18 -28.63 0.44
C PHE A 54 -2.18 -29.79 0.52
N ASP A 55 -2.35 -30.78 -0.36
CA ASP A 55 -1.30 -31.78 -0.63
C ASP A 55 -0.28 -31.19 -1.61
N ALA A 56 0.93 -30.93 -1.13
CA ALA A 56 2.02 -30.39 -1.95
C ALA A 56 2.87 -31.50 -2.62
N GLY A 57 2.48 -32.77 -2.50
CA GLY A 57 3.22 -33.93 -2.96
C GLY A 57 4.18 -34.49 -1.91
N GLU A 58 4.59 -35.74 -2.10
CA GLU A 58 5.62 -36.42 -1.28
C GLU A 58 5.31 -36.43 0.24
N GLY A 59 4.02 -36.43 0.62
CA GLY A 59 3.59 -36.42 2.02
C GLY A 59 3.68 -35.05 2.70
N ARG A 60 4.05 -33.99 1.96
CA ARG A 60 4.08 -32.62 2.46
C ARG A 60 2.68 -32.00 2.40
N ARG A 61 2.22 -31.49 3.54
CA ARG A 61 0.99 -30.69 3.65
C ARG A 61 1.33 -29.21 3.82
N VAL A 62 0.56 -28.34 3.18
CA VAL A 62 0.67 -26.88 3.33
C VAL A 62 -0.69 -26.34 3.72
N ARG A 63 -0.75 -25.64 4.85
CA ARG A 63 -1.96 -24.96 5.30
C ARG A 63 -1.97 -23.52 4.81
N GLY A 64 -3.13 -23.11 4.32
CA GLY A 64 -3.43 -21.72 4.00
C GLY A 64 -4.78 -21.31 4.56
N LEU A 65 -5.07 -20.03 4.51
CA LEU A 65 -6.35 -19.47 4.91
C LEU A 65 -7.00 -18.74 3.74
N THR A 66 -8.32 -18.75 3.70
CA THR A 66 -9.12 -17.88 2.82
C THR A 66 -10.37 -17.42 3.56
N ARG A 67 -11.12 -16.50 2.93
CA ARG A 67 -12.47 -16.12 3.32
C ARG A 67 -13.34 -16.06 2.09
N LEU A 68 -14.63 -16.27 2.28
CA LEU A 68 -15.65 -16.14 1.27
C LEU A 68 -16.49 -14.89 1.57
N TRP A 69 -16.83 -14.12 0.55
CA TRP A 69 -17.87 -13.09 0.64
C TRP A 69 -18.96 -13.38 -0.37
N LEU A 70 -20.20 -13.44 0.10
CA LEU A 70 -21.36 -13.63 -0.77
C LEU A 70 -21.96 -12.27 -1.10
N GLY A 71 -21.86 -11.81 -2.35
CA GLY A 71 -22.55 -10.61 -2.81
C GLY A 71 -24.05 -10.86 -2.99
N ARG A 72 -24.40 -11.83 -3.82
CA ARG A 72 -25.80 -12.27 -4.04
C ARG A 72 -25.85 -13.72 -4.51
N LEU A 73 -27.02 -14.34 -4.39
CA LEU A 73 -27.22 -15.76 -4.75
C LEU A 73 -27.55 -16.01 -6.22
N ARG A 74 -28.23 -15.07 -6.90
CA ARG A 74 -28.74 -15.27 -8.27
C ARG A 74 -28.64 -13.98 -9.10
N PRO A 75 -27.80 -13.94 -10.15
CA PRO A 75 -26.71 -14.89 -10.43
C PRO A 75 -25.74 -14.94 -9.23
N LEU A 76 -25.09 -16.08 -9.00
CA LEU A 76 -24.18 -16.26 -7.87
C LEU A 76 -22.99 -15.29 -8.00
N GLU A 77 -22.84 -14.41 -7.02
CA GLU A 77 -21.65 -13.56 -6.84
C GLU A 77 -20.96 -13.98 -5.56
N LEU A 78 -19.91 -14.77 -5.70
CA LEU A 78 -19.08 -15.25 -4.61
C LEU A 78 -17.66 -14.77 -4.85
N TYR A 79 -17.14 -13.97 -3.92
CA TYR A 79 -15.73 -13.61 -3.89
C TYR A 79 -14.98 -14.58 -2.97
N LEU A 80 -13.87 -15.10 -3.46
CA LEU A 80 -12.94 -15.93 -2.70
C LEU A 80 -11.66 -15.12 -2.49
N GLY A 81 -11.34 -14.84 -1.23
CA GLY A 81 -10.13 -14.10 -0.87
C GLY A 81 -8.86 -14.85 -1.23
N PRO A 82 -7.76 -14.16 -1.53
CA PRO A 82 -6.50 -14.79 -1.84
C PRO A 82 -6.05 -15.75 -0.72
N VAL A 83 -5.49 -16.88 -1.11
CA VAL A 83 -4.96 -17.85 -0.15
C VAL A 83 -3.74 -17.24 0.54
N GLN A 84 -3.84 -17.08 1.86
CA GLN A 84 -2.77 -16.53 2.70
C GLN A 84 -2.17 -17.62 3.60
N VAL A 85 -1.06 -17.32 4.27
CA VAL A 85 -0.38 -18.25 5.16
C VAL A 85 -1.24 -18.49 6.41
N ASP A 86 -1.33 -19.74 6.88
CA ASP A 86 -1.94 -20.03 8.19
C ASP A 86 -0.97 -19.62 9.31
N PRO A 87 -1.28 -18.61 10.16
CA PRO A 87 -0.39 -18.18 11.23
C PRO A 87 -0.24 -19.23 12.34
N GLY A 88 -1.17 -20.18 12.47
CA GLY A 88 -1.08 -21.30 13.41
C GLY A 88 -0.13 -22.40 12.96
N ALA A 89 0.21 -22.46 11.67
CA ALA A 89 1.19 -23.40 11.12
C ALA A 89 1.83 -22.86 9.83
N PRO A 90 2.63 -21.79 9.95
CA PRO A 90 3.08 -21.07 8.79
C PRO A 90 4.11 -21.88 8.00
N ASN A 91 3.92 -21.96 6.69
CA ASN A 91 4.84 -22.63 5.76
C ASN A 91 6.00 -21.72 5.30
N LEU A 92 6.01 -20.46 5.73
CA LEU A 92 7.01 -19.43 5.49
C LEU A 92 7.27 -18.67 6.80
N PRO A 93 8.47 -18.11 7.02
CA PRO A 93 8.75 -17.31 8.22
C PRO A 93 8.02 -15.96 8.15
N ILE A 94 6.80 -15.90 8.68
CA ILE A 94 5.98 -14.68 8.75
C ILE A 94 6.14 -13.92 10.08
N ALA A 95 6.84 -14.49 11.04
CA ALA A 95 7.08 -13.90 12.36
C ALA A 95 8.41 -14.39 12.94
N ALA A 96 9.01 -13.57 13.80
CA ALA A 96 10.19 -13.91 14.59
C ALA A 96 9.94 -13.52 16.07
N PRO A 97 10.34 -14.35 17.05
CA PRO A 97 10.92 -15.69 16.87
C PRO A 97 9.93 -16.70 16.29
N ALA A 98 10.43 -17.86 15.84
CA ALA A 98 9.58 -18.93 15.31
C ALA A 98 8.54 -19.35 16.37
N GLY A 99 7.28 -19.51 15.94
CA GLY A 99 6.15 -19.83 16.82
C GLY A 99 5.33 -18.63 17.30
N TYR A 100 5.86 -17.41 17.19
CA TYR A 100 5.16 -16.21 17.66
C TYR A 100 3.82 -15.97 16.94
N ALA A 101 3.74 -16.20 15.62
CA ALA A 101 2.47 -16.08 14.90
C ALA A 101 1.39 -17.06 15.41
N ALA A 102 1.79 -18.28 15.79
CA ALA A 102 0.87 -19.27 16.32
C ALA A 102 0.42 -18.93 17.75
N GLU A 103 1.32 -18.36 18.55
CA GLU A 103 0.98 -17.80 19.86
C GLU A 103 -0.05 -16.67 19.75
N LEU A 104 0.16 -15.72 18.84
CA LEU A 104 -0.79 -14.63 18.58
C LEU A 104 -2.15 -15.18 18.14
N ALA A 105 -2.18 -16.13 17.20
CA ALA A 105 -3.44 -16.73 16.75
C ALA A 105 -4.19 -17.43 17.91
N ALA A 106 -3.47 -18.11 18.80
CA ALA A 106 -4.06 -18.70 19.99
C ALA A 106 -4.61 -17.64 20.96
N ALA A 107 -3.86 -16.55 21.19
CA ALA A 107 -4.25 -15.45 22.07
C ALA A 107 -5.48 -14.69 21.56
N LEU A 108 -5.60 -14.50 20.24
CA LEU A 108 -6.74 -13.86 19.59
C LEU A 108 -7.97 -14.78 19.50
N GLY A 109 -7.84 -16.06 19.88
CA GLY A 109 -8.91 -17.04 19.80
C GLY A 109 -9.18 -17.55 18.37
N GLY A 110 -8.28 -17.31 17.43
CA GLY A 110 -8.43 -17.70 16.04
C GLY A 110 -7.34 -17.13 15.12
N PRO A 111 -7.31 -17.56 13.85
CA PRO A 111 -6.39 -16.99 12.87
C PRO A 111 -6.68 -15.50 12.59
N PHE A 112 -5.66 -14.82 12.08
CA PHE A 112 -5.69 -13.42 11.64
C PHE A 112 -5.12 -13.28 10.22
N SER A 113 -5.28 -12.13 9.57
CA SER A 113 -4.75 -11.95 8.22
C SER A 113 -3.23 -11.87 8.20
N THR A 114 -2.61 -12.60 7.28
CA THR A 114 -1.15 -12.60 7.07
C THR A 114 -0.75 -11.97 5.74
N LEU A 115 -1.67 -11.28 5.07
CA LEU A 115 -1.39 -10.53 3.85
C LEU A 115 -0.78 -9.17 4.23
N GLY A 116 0.18 -8.70 3.44
CA GLY A 116 0.78 -7.39 3.65
C GLY A 116 -0.22 -6.23 3.49
N MET A 117 -1.21 -6.40 2.62
CA MET A 117 -2.38 -5.51 2.49
C MET A 117 -3.62 -6.40 2.48
N PRO A 118 -4.29 -6.58 3.63
CA PRO A 118 -5.39 -7.52 3.73
C PRO A 118 -6.66 -7.00 3.08
N GLU A 119 -6.95 -5.70 3.16
CA GLU A 119 -8.18 -5.12 2.63
C GLU A 119 -8.22 -5.19 1.09
N GLU A 120 -9.32 -5.71 0.55
CA GLU A 120 -9.49 -5.94 -0.88
C GLU A 120 -9.82 -4.64 -1.65
N THR A 121 -8.81 -3.78 -1.75
CA THR A 121 -8.88 -2.48 -2.42
C THR A 121 -9.11 -2.61 -3.93
N LYS A 122 -8.66 -3.70 -4.57
CA LYS A 122 -8.85 -3.94 -6.01
C LYS A 122 -10.25 -4.41 -6.30
N GLY A 123 -10.76 -5.37 -5.54
CA GLY A 123 -12.15 -5.79 -5.64
C GLY A 123 -13.13 -4.64 -5.42
N LEU A 124 -12.82 -3.71 -4.51
CA LEU A 124 -13.62 -2.48 -4.37
C LEU A 124 -13.50 -1.56 -5.59
N THR A 125 -12.28 -1.29 -6.05
CA THR A 125 -12.00 -0.37 -7.17
C THR A 125 -12.57 -0.87 -8.49
N ASP A 126 -12.54 -2.18 -8.73
CA ASP A 126 -13.02 -2.84 -9.94
C ASP A 126 -14.54 -3.12 -9.88
N GLY A 127 -15.21 -2.75 -8.78
CA GLY A 127 -16.66 -2.93 -8.61
C GLY A 127 -17.10 -4.37 -8.35
N VAL A 128 -16.18 -5.27 -8.02
CA VAL A 128 -16.47 -6.66 -7.63
C VAL A 128 -17.02 -6.73 -6.20
N MET A 129 -16.62 -5.79 -5.35
CA MET A 129 -17.00 -5.71 -3.94
C MET A 129 -17.70 -4.39 -3.61
N THR A 130 -18.69 -4.45 -2.70
CA THR A 130 -19.40 -3.25 -2.24
C THR A 130 -18.57 -2.45 -1.22
N ASP A 131 -18.95 -1.19 -1.00
CA ASP A 131 -18.32 -0.34 0.01
C ASP A 131 -18.50 -0.95 1.43
N GLU A 132 -19.66 -1.53 1.74
CA GLU A 132 -19.94 -2.17 3.03
C GLU A 132 -19.09 -3.42 3.26
N ALA A 133 -18.94 -4.24 2.22
CA ALA A 133 -18.13 -5.46 2.30
C ALA A 133 -16.65 -5.14 2.55
N PHE A 134 -16.14 -4.08 1.90
CA PHE A 134 -14.81 -3.56 2.15
C PHE A 134 -14.66 -3.00 3.58
N LEU A 135 -15.61 -2.19 4.04
CA LEU A 135 -15.57 -1.62 5.40
C LEU A 135 -15.68 -2.69 6.48
N ALA A 136 -16.46 -3.76 6.27
CA ALA A 136 -16.51 -4.91 7.16
C ALA A 136 -15.15 -5.63 7.25
N MET A 137 -14.41 -5.70 6.14
CA MET A 137 -13.06 -6.23 6.13
C MET A 137 -12.08 -5.32 6.87
N CYS A 138 -12.17 -3.99 6.68
CA CYS A 138 -11.41 -3.00 7.42
C CYS A 138 -11.64 -3.13 8.94
N GLU A 139 -12.90 -3.34 9.35
CA GLU A 139 -13.28 -3.56 10.75
C GLU A 139 -12.62 -4.81 11.33
N ASP A 140 -12.67 -5.93 10.61
CA ASP A 140 -12.03 -7.18 11.02
C ASP A 140 -10.52 -7.03 11.17
N VAL A 141 -9.87 -6.41 10.19
CA VAL A 141 -8.43 -6.16 10.17
C VAL A 141 -8.03 -5.25 11.33
N THR A 142 -8.78 -4.17 11.57
CA THR A 142 -8.51 -3.23 12.68
C THR A 142 -8.63 -3.94 14.02
N ARG A 143 -9.69 -4.74 14.22
CA ARG A 143 -9.88 -5.53 15.44
C ARG A 143 -8.74 -6.52 15.67
N GLU A 144 -8.24 -7.16 14.61
CA GLU A 144 -7.06 -8.04 14.72
C GLU A 144 -5.84 -7.26 15.24
N ARG A 145 -5.54 -6.07 14.70
CA ARG A 145 -4.41 -5.23 15.16
C ARG A 145 -4.60 -4.73 16.59
N GLU A 146 -5.81 -4.31 16.95
CA GLU A 146 -6.13 -3.91 18.34
C GLU A 146 -5.90 -5.06 19.31
N ALA A 147 -6.38 -6.27 18.99
CA ALA A 147 -6.20 -7.44 19.85
C ALA A 147 -4.73 -7.85 19.99
N MET A 148 -3.94 -7.73 18.92
CA MET A 148 -2.49 -7.96 18.98
C MET A 148 -1.80 -6.94 19.88
N LEU A 149 -2.14 -5.66 19.74
CA LEU A 149 -1.62 -4.59 20.59
C LEU A 149 -1.99 -4.84 22.06
N ASP A 150 -3.25 -5.12 22.35
CA ASP A 150 -3.72 -5.37 23.73
C ASP A 150 -3.02 -6.60 24.35
N PHE A 151 -2.82 -7.66 23.57
CA PHE A 151 -2.08 -8.85 24.00
C PHE A 151 -0.63 -8.51 24.37
N GLU A 152 0.06 -7.75 23.53
CA GLU A 152 1.45 -7.35 23.79
C GLU A 152 1.56 -6.34 24.93
N LEU A 153 0.68 -5.35 25.01
CA LEU A 153 0.66 -4.39 26.12
C LEU A 153 0.49 -5.07 27.48
N GLY A 154 -0.33 -6.12 27.57
CA GLY A 154 -0.51 -6.88 28.83
C GLY A 154 0.77 -7.53 29.37
N ARG A 155 1.74 -7.79 28.50
CA ARG A 155 3.00 -8.48 28.84
C ARG A 155 4.26 -7.69 28.56
N PHE A 156 4.15 -6.50 27.96
CA PHE A 156 5.27 -5.63 27.70
C PHE A 156 5.91 -5.19 29.02
N ARG A 157 7.25 -5.26 29.10
CA ARG A 157 8.02 -4.93 30.32
C ARG A 157 9.20 -4.03 30.02
N GLU A 158 9.90 -4.29 28.93
CA GLU A 158 11.06 -3.51 28.49
C GLU A 158 11.28 -3.69 26.97
N GLY A 159 12.09 -2.81 26.39
CA GLY A 159 12.47 -2.87 24.98
C GLY A 159 11.60 -1.98 24.08
N LEU A 160 11.31 -2.45 22.87
CA LEU A 160 10.52 -1.72 21.87
C LEU A 160 9.28 -2.55 21.50
N LEU A 161 8.11 -1.96 21.70
CA LEU A 161 6.85 -2.43 21.11
C LEU A 161 6.44 -1.45 20.02
N SER A 162 6.20 -1.96 18.81
CA SER A 162 5.75 -1.17 17.67
C SER A 162 4.60 -1.88 16.98
N VAL A 163 3.57 -1.12 16.63
CA VAL A 163 2.39 -1.58 15.89
C VAL A 163 2.07 -0.55 14.81
N VAL A 164 1.56 -1.01 13.67
CA VAL A 164 1.10 -0.16 12.57
C VAL A 164 -0.37 -0.45 12.30
N PHE A 165 -1.16 0.62 12.14
CA PHE A 165 -2.58 0.55 11.80
C PHE A 165 -2.82 1.06 10.38
N ASP A 166 -2.58 0.19 9.39
CA ASP A 166 -2.64 0.52 7.96
C ASP A 166 -4.06 0.79 7.45
N THR A 167 -5.10 0.33 8.16
CA THR A 167 -6.50 0.44 7.71
C THR A 167 -6.94 1.90 7.55
N SER A 168 -6.38 2.82 8.34
CA SER A 168 -6.63 4.26 8.24
C SER A 168 -6.26 4.82 6.87
N ASP A 169 -5.16 4.34 6.29
CA ASP A 169 -4.70 4.67 4.94
C ASP A 169 -5.63 4.08 3.87
N ARG A 170 -6.03 2.81 4.03
CA ARG A 170 -6.94 2.13 3.09
C ARG A 170 -8.31 2.80 3.00
N ILE A 171 -8.89 3.18 4.14
CA ILE A 171 -10.17 3.89 4.19
C ILE A 171 -10.04 5.26 3.54
N GLN A 172 -8.99 6.03 3.84
CA GLN A 172 -8.79 7.34 3.23
C GLN A 172 -8.63 7.23 1.72
N HIS A 173 -7.80 6.31 1.20
CA HIS A 173 -7.69 6.06 -0.23
C HIS A 173 -9.05 5.79 -0.87
N CYS A 174 -9.85 4.89 -0.30
CA CYS A 174 -11.07 4.45 -0.94
C CYS A 174 -12.23 5.45 -0.78
N PHE A 175 -12.32 6.22 0.30
CA PHE A 175 -13.51 7.01 0.64
C PHE A 175 -13.33 8.52 0.53
N TRP A 176 -12.14 9.05 0.25
CA TRP A 176 -11.92 10.49 0.08
C TRP A 176 -12.81 11.13 -0.99
N ARG A 177 -13.18 10.38 -2.04
CA ARG A 177 -14.15 10.78 -3.07
C ARG A 177 -15.49 11.28 -2.51
N LEU A 178 -15.84 10.90 -1.28
CA LEU A 178 -17.08 11.31 -0.61
C LEU A 178 -16.91 12.57 0.24
N ALA A 179 -15.66 12.99 0.50
CA ALA A 179 -15.33 14.23 1.17
C ALA A 179 -14.99 15.37 0.18
N ASP A 180 -14.70 15.05 -1.08
CA ASP A 180 -14.37 16.03 -2.13
C ASP A 180 -15.47 16.11 -3.22
N PRO A 181 -16.32 17.17 -3.20
CA PRO A 181 -17.32 17.42 -4.25
C PRO A 181 -16.75 17.59 -5.66
N GLY A 182 -15.45 17.85 -5.81
CA GLY A 182 -14.76 17.97 -7.09
C GLY A 182 -14.35 16.62 -7.70
N HIS A 183 -14.45 15.51 -6.95
CA HIS A 183 -14.06 14.20 -7.45
C HIS A 183 -15.08 13.67 -8.48
N PRO A 184 -14.66 13.07 -9.62
CA PRO A 184 -15.58 12.57 -10.66
C PRO A 184 -16.59 11.50 -10.20
N LEU A 185 -16.30 10.83 -9.08
CA LEU A 185 -17.16 9.83 -8.45
C LEU A 185 -17.86 10.34 -7.16
N TYR A 186 -17.84 11.64 -6.89
CA TYR A 186 -18.59 12.19 -5.77
C TYR A 186 -20.09 12.02 -5.98
N ASP A 187 -20.78 11.47 -4.98
CA ASP A 187 -22.23 11.36 -4.94
C ASP A 187 -22.71 11.90 -3.58
N PRO A 188 -23.59 12.92 -3.55
CA PRO A 188 -24.02 13.55 -2.29
C PRO A 188 -24.89 12.62 -1.42
N VAL A 189 -25.60 11.66 -2.00
CA VAL A 189 -26.40 10.67 -1.25
C VAL A 189 -25.48 9.68 -0.56
N GLU A 190 -24.48 9.16 -1.28
CA GLU A 190 -23.47 8.28 -0.69
C GLU A 190 -22.57 9.03 0.30
N ALA A 191 -22.22 10.29 0.03
CA ALA A 191 -21.47 11.12 0.98
C ALA A 191 -22.23 11.35 2.29
N ALA A 192 -23.54 11.52 2.24
CA ALA A 192 -24.35 11.62 3.46
C ALA A 192 -24.35 10.32 4.29
N ARG A 193 -24.19 9.16 3.63
CA ARG A 193 -24.26 7.84 4.25
C ARG A 193 -22.90 7.33 4.73
N LEU A 194 -21.86 7.55 3.94
CA LEU A 194 -20.51 6.99 4.08
C LEU A 194 -19.42 8.06 4.22
N GLY A 195 -19.75 9.35 4.13
CA GLY A 195 -18.78 10.44 4.36
C GLY A 195 -18.09 10.38 5.73
N PRO A 196 -18.79 10.04 6.83
CA PRO A 196 -18.16 9.96 8.15
C PRO A 196 -17.14 8.84 8.35
N VAL A 197 -17.02 7.85 7.45
CA VAL A 197 -16.20 6.64 7.71
C VAL A 197 -14.71 6.93 7.96
N ILE A 198 -14.17 8.00 7.38
CA ILE A 198 -12.79 8.43 7.64
C ILE A 198 -12.69 8.95 9.09
N ASP A 199 -13.55 9.89 9.47
CA ASP A 199 -13.56 10.50 10.80
C ASP A 199 -13.87 9.48 11.89
N ASP A 200 -14.84 8.59 11.66
CA ASP A 200 -15.21 7.51 12.59
C ASP A 200 -14.02 6.57 12.84
N HIS A 201 -13.25 6.26 11.80
CA HIS A 201 -12.04 5.45 11.96
C HIS A 201 -10.95 6.20 12.72
N MET A 202 -10.76 7.50 12.47
CA MET A 202 -9.80 8.32 13.22
C MET A 202 -10.18 8.44 14.71
N VAL A 203 -11.47 8.55 15.03
CA VAL A 203 -11.97 8.50 16.42
C VAL A 203 -11.64 7.16 17.09
N ARG A 204 -11.73 6.04 16.36
CA ARG A 204 -11.29 4.74 16.89
C ARG A 204 -9.78 4.73 17.14
N MET A 205 -8.97 5.27 16.23
CA MET A 205 -7.52 5.36 16.41
C MET A 205 -7.15 6.22 17.62
N ASP A 206 -7.86 7.32 17.86
CA ASP A 206 -7.70 8.13 19.09
C ASP A 206 -7.97 7.29 20.35
N ALA A 207 -9.03 6.46 20.34
CA ALA A 207 -9.30 5.55 21.45
C ALA A 207 -8.19 4.50 21.66
N VAL A 208 -7.53 4.02 20.59
CA VAL A 208 -6.36 3.13 20.67
C VAL A 208 -5.17 3.86 21.30
N VAL A 209 -4.90 5.10 20.89
CA VAL A 209 -3.87 5.95 21.49
C VAL A 209 -4.14 6.14 22.99
N GLY A 210 -5.38 6.46 23.38
CA GLY A 210 -5.75 6.64 24.78
C GLY A 210 -5.50 5.41 25.65
N ARG A 211 -5.83 4.20 25.16
CA ARG A 211 -5.53 2.94 25.87
C ARG A 211 -4.03 2.67 25.95
N THR A 212 -3.29 2.94 24.87
CA THR A 212 -1.83 2.76 24.82
C THR A 212 -1.12 3.71 25.78
N MET A 213 -1.54 4.97 25.84
CA MET A 213 -1.06 5.96 26.80
C MET A 213 -1.29 5.51 28.24
N ALA A 214 -2.49 4.99 28.55
CA ALA A 214 -2.80 4.48 29.88
C ALA A 214 -1.92 3.27 30.26
N ALA A 215 -1.62 2.39 29.32
CA ALA A 215 -0.74 1.23 29.53
C ALA A 215 0.75 1.62 29.68
N ALA A 216 1.19 2.65 28.95
CA ALA A 216 2.57 3.15 28.99
C ALA A 216 2.94 3.79 30.34
N GLY A 217 1.99 4.42 31.02
CA GLY A 217 2.25 5.10 32.29
C GLY A 217 3.31 6.20 32.18
N ASP A 218 4.06 6.42 33.27
CA ASP A 218 5.05 7.50 33.37
C ASP A 218 6.49 7.03 33.07
N ASP A 219 6.73 5.72 32.92
CA ASP A 219 8.06 5.12 32.77
C ASP A 219 8.36 4.60 31.34
N THR A 220 7.38 4.71 30.43
CA THR A 220 7.52 4.27 29.04
C THR A 220 7.43 5.46 28.08
N ALA A 221 8.41 5.60 27.18
CA ALA A 221 8.33 6.54 26.06
C ALA A 221 7.31 6.05 25.03
N LEU A 222 6.31 6.87 24.73
CA LEU A 222 5.31 6.62 23.69
C LEU A 222 5.50 7.63 22.56
N PHE A 223 5.59 7.11 21.34
CA PHE A 223 5.58 7.87 20.10
C PHE A 223 4.39 7.41 19.25
N VAL A 224 3.62 8.37 18.73
CA VAL A 224 2.56 8.13 17.75
C VAL A 224 2.91 8.95 16.53
N CYS A 225 3.11 8.30 15.39
CA CYS A 225 3.46 8.99 14.16
C CYS A 225 2.70 8.46 12.95
N SER A 226 2.53 9.31 11.95
CA SER A 226 2.20 8.88 10.60
C SER A 226 3.41 9.05 9.69
N ASP A 227 3.50 8.18 8.70
CA ASP A 227 4.46 8.27 7.61
C ASP A 227 4.13 9.41 6.64
N HIS A 228 2.86 9.78 6.50
CA HIS A 228 2.41 10.91 5.70
C HIS A 228 1.02 11.43 6.12
N GLY A 229 0.59 12.52 5.47
CA GLY A 229 -0.79 13.00 5.45
C GLY A 229 -1.55 12.49 4.22
N PHE A 230 -2.67 13.13 3.87
CA PHE A 230 -3.50 12.79 2.72
C PHE A 230 -4.07 14.03 2.03
N CYS A 231 -4.34 13.92 0.74
CA CYS A 231 -5.07 14.92 -0.04
C CYS A 231 -5.99 14.26 -1.08
N SER A 232 -6.81 15.06 -1.75
CA SER A 232 -7.64 14.58 -2.86
C SER A 232 -6.80 14.21 -4.08
N TYR A 233 -7.22 13.17 -4.78
CA TYR A 233 -6.70 12.73 -6.06
C TYR A 233 -7.84 12.60 -7.07
N THR A 234 -8.02 13.63 -7.89
CA THR A 234 -9.07 13.69 -8.92
C THR A 234 -8.51 13.57 -10.33
N ARG A 235 -7.19 13.71 -10.51
CA ARG A 235 -6.58 13.84 -11.85
C ARG A 235 -5.20 13.21 -11.94
N SER A 236 -4.96 12.45 -13.00
CA SER A 236 -3.69 11.75 -13.23
C SER A 236 -2.75 12.55 -14.14
N LEU A 237 -1.44 12.52 -13.85
CA LEU A 237 -0.37 12.97 -14.74
C LEU A 237 0.45 11.76 -15.22
N ASN A 238 0.39 11.45 -16.51
CA ASN A 238 1.16 10.39 -17.15
C ASN A 238 2.53 10.93 -17.60
N LEU A 239 3.52 10.83 -16.70
CA LEU A 239 4.88 11.30 -16.95
C LEU A 239 5.53 10.63 -18.17
N ASN A 240 5.31 9.32 -18.40
CA ASN A 240 5.90 8.64 -19.55
C ASN A 240 5.26 9.10 -20.87
N ALA A 241 3.95 9.29 -20.93
CA ALA A 241 3.31 9.87 -22.12
C ALA A 241 3.86 11.28 -22.42
N TRP A 242 4.08 12.09 -21.38
CA TRP A 242 4.72 13.40 -21.52
C TRP A 242 6.19 13.30 -22.00
N LEU A 243 6.99 12.39 -21.43
CA LEU A 243 8.38 12.17 -21.86
C LEU A 243 8.45 11.72 -23.33
N VAL A 244 7.47 10.94 -23.79
CA VAL A 244 7.36 10.55 -25.21
C VAL A 244 6.99 11.75 -26.08
N SER A 245 5.99 12.54 -25.70
CA SER A 245 5.56 13.70 -26.49
C SER A 245 6.65 14.76 -26.63
N GLU A 246 7.48 14.93 -25.60
CA GLU A 246 8.60 15.87 -25.58
C GLU A 246 9.89 15.30 -26.22
N GLY A 247 9.89 14.03 -26.64
CA GLY A 247 11.03 13.39 -27.30
C GLY A 247 12.19 13.04 -26.36
N TYR A 248 11.93 12.87 -25.06
CA TYR A 248 12.88 12.32 -24.09
C TYR A 248 12.86 10.78 -24.06
N MET A 249 11.70 10.18 -24.30
CA MET A 249 11.51 8.74 -24.40
C MET A 249 11.14 8.35 -25.83
N LYS A 250 11.76 7.31 -26.36
CA LYS A 250 11.50 6.80 -27.69
C LYS A 250 10.85 5.42 -27.59
N LEU A 251 9.80 5.20 -28.37
CA LEU A 251 9.11 3.92 -28.45
C LEU A 251 9.45 3.20 -29.75
N SER A 252 9.51 1.88 -29.68
CA SER A 252 9.47 1.00 -30.86
C SER A 252 8.04 0.99 -31.44
N PRO A 253 7.86 0.65 -32.72
CA PRO A 253 6.51 0.47 -33.29
C PRO A 253 5.71 -0.56 -32.49
N HIS A 254 4.51 -0.17 -32.03
CA HIS A 254 3.59 -0.99 -31.25
C HIS A 254 2.15 -0.56 -31.53
N ASP A 255 1.18 -1.35 -31.06
CA ASP A 255 -0.22 -0.95 -31.04
C ASP A 255 -0.42 0.16 -29.99
N PRO A 256 -0.90 1.36 -30.37
CA PRO A 256 -1.16 2.43 -29.40
C PRO A 256 -2.16 2.08 -28.29
N ALA A 257 -2.97 1.03 -28.47
CA ALA A 257 -3.87 0.53 -27.43
C ALA A 257 -3.14 -0.30 -26.35
N ASP A 258 -1.94 -0.80 -26.63
CA ASP A 258 -1.09 -1.49 -25.66
C ASP A 258 -0.22 -0.46 -24.92
N SER A 259 -0.52 -0.25 -23.64
CA SER A 259 0.17 0.72 -22.80
C SER A 259 1.64 0.40 -22.56
N GLY A 260 2.12 -0.81 -22.89
CA GLY A 260 3.54 -1.15 -22.87
C GLY A 260 4.15 -1.24 -21.47
N GLU A 261 3.37 -1.69 -20.49
CA GLU A 261 3.82 -1.90 -19.10
C GLU A 261 5.15 -2.65 -19.01
N LEU A 262 5.92 -2.37 -17.96
CA LEU A 262 7.28 -2.88 -17.76
C LEU A 262 8.23 -2.48 -18.90
N PHE A 263 8.01 -1.29 -19.48
CA PHE A 263 8.82 -0.70 -20.55
C PHE A 263 8.89 -1.53 -21.83
N ARG A 264 7.89 -2.38 -22.09
CA ARG A 264 7.90 -3.37 -23.18
C ARG A 264 8.18 -2.74 -24.55
N HIS A 265 7.68 -1.53 -24.78
CA HIS A 265 7.76 -0.84 -26.07
C HIS A 265 8.86 0.23 -26.12
N VAL A 266 9.68 0.38 -25.08
CA VAL A 266 10.72 1.41 -25.04
C VAL A 266 11.92 1.03 -25.93
N ASP A 267 12.28 1.92 -26.86
CA ASP A 267 13.55 1.87 -27.58
C ASP A 267 14.64 2.55 -26.72
N TRP A 268 15.36 1.74 -25.95
CA TRP A 268 16.42 2.23 -25.06
C TRP A 268 17.57 2.92 -25.80
N THR A 269 17.82 2.59 -27.07
CA THR A 269 18.91 3.19 -27.84
C THR A 269 18.62 4.62 -28.30
N GLY A 270 17.38 5.08 -28.18
CA GLY A 270 16.99 6.46 -28.43
C GLY A 270 16.32 7.15 -27.24
N THR A 271 16.23 6.48 -26.09
CA THR A 271 15.58 7.01 -24.88
C THR A 271 16.60 7.65 -23.96
N ARG A 272 16.37 8.92 -23.58
CA ARG A 272 17.22 9.70 -22.69
C ARG A 272 16.73 9.71 -21.24
N ALA A 273 15.41 9.65 -21.03
CA ALA A 273 14.81 9.65 -19.71
C ALA A 273 13.53 8.79 -19.67
N PHE A 274 13.21 8.25 -18.51
CA PHE A 274 12.02 7.44 -18.27
C PHE A 274 11.50 7.61 -16.84
N ALA A 275 10.19 7.50 -16.65
CA ALA A 275 9.56 7.53 -15.34
C ALA A 275 9.24 6.12 -14.83
N LEU A 276 9.36 5.94 -13.51
CA LEU A 276 9.03 4.71 -12.79
C LEU A 276 8.51 5.06 -11.40
N GLY A 277 7.56 4.30 -10.88
CA GLY A 277 6.89 4.62 -9.62
C GLY A 277 6.15 5.95 -9.68
N PHE A 278 5.76 6.46 -8.50
CA PHE A 278 4.95 7.66 -8.40
C PHE A 278 5.79 8.93 -8.25
N GLY A 279 6.49 9.31 -9.31
CA GLY A 279 7.19 10.61 -9.40
C GLY A 279 8.66 10.54 -9.79
N SER A 280 9.29 9.35 -9.81
CA SER A 280 10.70 9.25 -10.15
C SER A 280 10.93 9.38 -11.65
N ILE A 281 11.91 10.19 -12.05
CA ILE A 281 12.47 10.20 -13.41
C ILE A 281 13.94 9.80 -13.34
N CYS A 282 14.27 8.75 -14.07
CA CYS A 282 15.62 8.25 -14.26
C CYS A 282 16.14 8.66 -15.63
N LEU A 283 17.43 9.00 -15.72
CA LEU A 283 18.12 9.20 -16.99
C LEU A 283 18.74 7.89 -17.48
N ASN A 284 18.79 7.68 -18.79
CA ASN A 284 19.45 6.51 -19.38
C ASN A 284 20.93 6.84 -19.65
N ILE A 285 21.76 6.76 -18.61
CA ILE A 285 23.14 7.27 -18.59
C ILE A 285 24.12 6.23 -19.16
N ALA A 286 24.94 6.65 -20.11
CA ALA A 286 25.99 5.84 -20.73
C ALA A 286 27.00 5.32 -19.69
N GLY A 287 27.26 4.02 -19.72
CA GLY A 287 28.17 3.34 -18.80
C GLY A 287 27.57 2.95 -17.44
N ARG A 288 26.43 3.56 -17.04
CA ARG A 288 25.63 3.13 -15.89
C ARG A 288 24.54 2.15 -16.32
N ASP A 289 23.76 2.57 -17.31
CA ASP A 289 22.60 1.84 -17.80
C ASP A 289 22.99 1.00 -19.02
N ARG A 290 22.41 -0.20 -19.15
CA ARG A 290 22.84 -1.22 -20.13
C ARG A 290 22.87 -0.70 -21.58
N GLN A 291 21.92 0.17 -21.93
CA GLN A 291 21.81 0.82 -23.24
C GLN A 291 21.82 2.34 -23.10
N GLY A 292 22.57 2.85 -22.11
CA GLY A 292 22.70 4.26 -21.81
C GLY A 292 23.17 5.11 -22.99
N VAL A 293 22.48 6.21 -23.23
CA VAL A 293 22.76 7.14 -24.35
C VAL A 293 23.08 8.56 -23.89
N VAL A 294 22.77 8.90 -22.64
CA VAL A 294 23.08 10.21 -22.06
C VAL A 294 24.52 10.18 -21.54
N PRO A 295 25.45 11.00 -22.08
CA PRO A 295 26.79 11.11 -21.50
C PRO A 295 26.72 11.60 -20.04
N PRO A 296 27.47 11.01 -19.10
CA PRO A 296 27.41 11.38 -17.68
C PRO A 296 27.57 12.89 -17.41
N GLU A 297 28.44 13.57 -18.16
CA GLU A 297 28.68 15.01 -18.06
C GLU A 297 27.51 15.89 -18.56
N ARG A 298 26.55 15.29 -19.28
CA ARG A 298 25.32 15.96 -19.73
C ARG A 298 24.11 15.65 -18.86
N ALA A 299 24.21 14.71 -17.92
CA ALA A 299 23.09 14.24 -17.11
C ALA A 299 22.47 15.37 -16.29
N ASP A 300 23.27 16.19 -15.59
CA ASP A 300 22.74 17.27 -14.75
C ASP A 300 22.03 18.36 -15.57
N ALA A 301 22.59 18.71 -16.73
CA ALA A 301 21.98 19.68 -17.64
C ALA A 301 20.62 19.16 -18.18
N LEU A 302 20.56 17.89 -18.59
CA LEU A 302 19.32 17.26 -19.05
C LEU A 302 18.27 17.18 -17.93
N ALA A 303 18.67 16.82 -16.72
CA ALA A 303 17.79 16.80 -15.56
C ALA A 303 17.21 18.20 -15.27
N GLY A 304 18.01 19.27 -15.44
CA GLY A 304 17.54 20.65 -15.29
C GLY A 304 16.56 21.11 -16.35
N GLU A 305 16.81 20.72 -17.59
CA GLU A 305 15.89 20.96 -18.69
C GLU A 305 14.52 20.29 -18.44
N ILE A 306 14.53 19.00 -18.08
CA ILE A 306 13.31 18.23 -17.79
C ILE A 306 12.56 18.84 -16.60
N ALA A 307 13.27 19.15 -15.50
CA ALA A 307 12.67 19.77 -14.32
C ALA A 307 11.96 21.08 -14.68
N SER A 308 12.65 21.99 -15.38
CA SER A 308 12.08 23.28 -15.77
C SER A 308 10.86 23.14 -16.66
N ARG A 309 10.85 22.18 -17.60
CA ARG A 309 9.68 21.94 -18.46
C ARG A 309 8.49 21.34 -17.70
N LEU A 310 8.74 20.43 -16.76
CA LEU A 310 7.69 19.86 -15.90
C LEU A 310 7.09 20.91 -14.96
N GLU A 311 7.90 21.77 -14.38
CA GLU A 311 7.42 22.88 -13.53
C GLU A 311 6.61 23.92 -14.31
N ALA A 312 6.89 24.07 -15.61
CA ALA A 312 6.13 24.92 -16.53
C ALA A 312 4.91 24.21 -17.16
N LEU A 313 4.69 22.93 -16.86
CA LEU A 313 3.58 22.16 -17.44
C LEU A 313 2.23 22.75 -17.00
N SER A 314 1.25 22.73 -17.91
CA SER A 314 -0.08 23.27 -17.67
C SER A 314 -1.16 22.30 -18.14
N ASP A 315 -2.24 22.20 -17.36
CA ASP A 315 -3.43 21.42 -17.68
C ASP A 315 -4.67 22.30 -17.53
N GLY A 316 -5.20 22.77 -18.66
CA GLY A 316 -6.34 23.69 -18.68
C GLY A 316 -6.10 25.00 -17.91
N GLY A 317 -4.84 25.44 -17.78
CA GLY A 317 -4.46 26.61 -16.99
C GLY A 317 -4.04 26.31 -15.55
N ASN A 318 -4.18 25.07 -15.07
CA ASN A 318 -3.69 24.63 -13.76
C ASN A 318 -2.24 24.15 -13.85
N SER A 319 -1.48 24.27 -12.75
CA SER A 319 -0.12 23.75 -12.63
C SER A 319 -0.12 22.39 -11.90
N PRO A 320 0.04 21.26 -12.60
CA PRO A 320 -0.06 19.92 -12.02
C PRO A 320 1.17 19.51 -11.22
N VAL A 321 2.31 20.18 -11.44
CA VAL A 321 3.57 19.95 -10.73
C VAL A 321 3.78 21.10 -9.75
N ALA A 322 4.03 20.77 -8.49
CA ALA A 322 4.36 21.75 -7.47
C ALA A 322 5.86 22.08 -7.48
N ALA A 323 6.70 21.05 -7.58
CA ALA A 323 8.14 21.17 -7.64
C ALA A 323 8.74 19.90 -8.29
N VAL A 324 9.94 20.04 -8.86
CA VAL A 324 10.76 18.88 -9.27
C VAL A 324 12.05 18.88 -8.48
N HIS A 325 12.18 17.90 -7.60
CA HIS A 325 13.30 17.80 -6.67
C HIS A 325 14.49 17.07 -7.32
N ARG A 326 15.68 17.63 -7.15
CA ARG A 326 16.93 16.97 -7.54
C ARG A 326 17.35 15.98 -6.47
N LYS A 327 17.83 14.82 -6.89
CA LYS A 327 18.43 13.80 -6.03
C LYS A 327 19.35 14.32 -4.93
N ALA A 328 20.30 15.17 -5.30
CA ALA A 328 21.32 15.69 -4.40
C ALA A 328 20.76 16.55 -3.25
N GLY A 329 19.54 17.08 -3.40
CA GLY A 329 18.86 17.84 -2.35
C GLY A 329 17.98 16.97 -1.43
N LEU A 330 17.64 15.75 -1.84
CA LEU A 330 16.74 14.87 -1.09
C LEU A 330 17.46 13.71 -0.39
N TYR A 331 18.42 13.10 -1.08
CA TYR A 331 18.98 11.82 -0.66
C TYR A 331 20.46 11.94 -0.32
N HIS A 332 20.84 11.35 0.80
CA HIS A 332 22.21 11.25 1.26
C HIS A 332 22.51 9.81 1.73
N GLY A 333 23.75 9.54 2.10
CA GLY A 333 24.18 8.23 2.57
C GLY A 333 24.59 7.25 1.45
N PRO A 334 24.93 6.00 1.82
CA PRO A 334 25.66 5.07 0.95
C PRO A 334 24.88 4.62 -0.29
N LEU A 335 23.55 4.76 -0.28
CA LEU A 335 22.67 4.35 -1.39
C LEU A 335 22.18 5.53 -2.24
N ALA A 336 22.53 6.78 -1.90
CA ALA A 336 22.08 7.95 -2.65
C ALA A 336 22.43 7.86 -4.14
N GLY A 337 23.56 7.24 -4.48
CA GLY A 337 23.97 6.96 -5.87
C GLY A 337 22.95 6.18 -6.70
N GLN A 338 22.05 5.40 -6.07
CA GLN A 338 21.02 4.60 -6.72
C GLN A 338 19.67 5.32 -6.87
N ALA A 339 19.48 6.47 -6.23
CA ALA A 339 18.23 7.22 -6.32
C ALA A 339 18.02 7.79 -7.75
N PRO A 340 16.76 8.06 -8.14
CA PRO A 340 16.44 8.66 -9.43
C PRO A 340 17.03 10.06 -9.54
N GLU A 341 17.26 10.55 -10.76
CA GLU A 341 17.81 11.90 -10.97
C GLU A 341 16.85 13.00 -10.52
N LEU A 342 15.54 12.80 -10.73
CA LEU A 342 14.48 13.72 -10.36
C LEU A 342 13.36 12.99 -9.61
N VAL A 343 12.73 13.69 -8.68
CA VAL A 343 11.47 13.31 -8.04
C VAL A 343 10.46 14.42 -8.29
N VAL A 344 9.42 14.11 -9.07
CA VAL A 344 8.35 15.03 -9.43
C VAL A 344 7.32 15.05 -8.29
N GLY A 345 7.19 16.19 -7.63
CA GLY A 345 6.14 16.44 -6.66
C GLY A 345 4.90 17.01 -7.34
N CYS A 346 3.84 16.21 -7.48
CA CYS A 346 2.57 16.70 -8.00
C CYS A 346 1.89 17.67 -7.03
N ARG A 347 1.16 18.65 -7.55
CA ARG A 347 0.27 19.51 -6.76
C ARG A 347 -1.10 18.82 -6.64
N PRO A 348 -1.73 18.75 -5.47
CA PRO A 348 -3.11 18.28 -5.39
C PRO A 348 -4.04 19.10 -6.31
N PRO A 349 -5.01 18.47 -6.98
CA PRO A 349 -5.44 17.08 -6.81
C PRO A 349 -4.77 16.10 -7.81
N TYR A 350 -3.59 16.45 -8.33
CA TYR A 350 -2.86 15.63 -9.30
C TYR A 350 -2.02 14.55 -8.62
N ARG A 351 -1.92 13.38 -9.26
CA ARG A 351 -1.00 12.30 -8.90
C ARG A 351 -0.45 11.64 -10.16
N VAL A 352 0.77 11.10 -10.13
CA VAL A 352 1.34 10.37 -11.27
C VAL A 352 0.48 9.15 -11.63
N ALA A 353 0.14 8.98 -12.90
CA ALA A 353 -0.72 7.91 -13.40
C ALA A 353 -0.17 6.50 -13.09
N TRP A 354 -1.05 5.51 -12.85
CA TRP A 354 -0.65 4.13 -12.58
C TRP A 354 0.16 3.53 -13.73
N THR A 355 -0.21 3.85 -14.97
CA THR A 355 0.50 3.41 -16.18
C THR A 355 1.96 3.83 -16.15
N SER A 356 2.26 5.09 -15.81
CA SER A 356 3.65 5.56 -15.64
C SER A 356 4.38 4.84 -14.51
N ALA A 357 3.68 4.59 -13.39
CA ALA A 357 4.29 3.99 -12.20
C ALA A 357 4.86 2.58 -12.45
N ILE A 358 4.32 1.85 -13.43
CA ILE A 358 4.80 0.53 -13.83
C ILE A 358 5.53 0.53 -15.18
N GLY A 359 5.98 1.70 -15.64
CA GLY A 359 6.78 1.85 -16.86
C GLY A 359 6.00 1.77 -18.17
N GLY A 360 4.67 1.88 -18.14
CA GLY A 360 3.86 2.03 -19.33
C GLY A 360 3.94 3.44 -19.92
N THR A 361 3.70 3.56 -21.22
CA THR A 361 3.97 4.75 -22.04
C THR A 361 2.77 5.20 -22.88
N GLY A 362 1.69 4.42 -22.92
CA GLY A 362 0.46 4.74 -23.66
C GLY A 362 -0.49 5.68 -22.90
N GLY A 363 -1.52 6.17 -23.61
CA GLY A 363 -2.59 7.03 -23.06
C GLY A 363 -2.34 8.53 -23.17
N GLU A 364 -3.27 9.31 -22.63
CA GLU A 364 -3.18 10.77 -22.56
C GLU A 364 -2.24 11.23 -21.43
N ILE A 365 -1.69 12.44 -21.55
CA ILE A 365 -0.85 13.05 -20.50
C ILE A 365 -1.67 13.30 -19.23
N PHE A 366 -2.92 13.73 -19.38
CA PHE A 366 -3.82 14.01 -18.26
C PHE A 366 -5.12 13.24 -18.42
N THR A 367 -5.58 12.60 -17.35
CA THR A 367 -6.86 11.90 -17.33
C THR A 367 -7.56 12.10 -15.99
N ASP A 368 -8.90 12.13 -16.01
CA ASP A 368 -9.68 12.15 -14.78
C ASP A 368 -9.53 10.83 -14.02
N ASN A 369 -9.40 10.90 -12.69
CA ASN A 369 -9.48 9.75 -11.83
C ASN A 369 -10.95 9.31 -11.70
N ARG A 370 -11.26 8.15 -12.27
CA ARG A 370 -12.59 7.52 -12.20
C ARG A 370 -12.56 6.22 -11.38
N GLN A 371 -11.62 6.09 -10.46
CA GLN A 371 -11.51 4.96 -9.53
C GLN A 371 -11.96 5.37 -8.13
N LYS A 372 -12.37 4.39 -7.32
CA LYS A 372 -12.69 4.63 -5.90
C LYS A 372 -11.45 5.03 -5.09
N TRP A 373 -10.25 4.61 -5.52
CA TRP A 373 -8.98 5.13 -5.00
C TRP A 373 -8.83 6.61 -5.33
N SER A 374 -9.08 7.48 -4.36
CA SER A 374 -9.44 8.90 -4.52
C SER A 374 -8.81 9.82 -3.48
N GLY A 375 -8.42 9.30 -2.32
CA GLY A 375 -7.44 9.96 -1.45
C GLY A 375 -6.05 9.50 -1.85
N ASP A 376 -5.04 10.35 -1.76
CA ASP A 376 -3.67 9.94 -2.04
C ASP A 376 -2.65 10.81 -1.28
N HIS A 377 -1.41 10.36 -1.30
CA HIS A 377 -0.27 10.97 -0.63
C HIS A 377 1.01 10.90 -1.50
N CYS A 378 0.95 10.27 -2.68
CA CYS A 378 1.99 10.31 -3.71
C CYS A 378 1.96 11.63 -4.49
N VAL A 379 2.10 12.73 -3.76
CA VAL A 379 2.16 14.11 -4.23
C VAL A 379 3.42 14.78 -3.68
N ASP A 380 3.62 16.07 -3.93
CA ASP A 380 4.69 16.79 -3.26
C ASP A 380 4.50 16.77 -1.74
N ALA A 381 5.56 16.39 -1.01
CA ALA A 381 5.52 16.16 0.43
C ALA A 381 5.05 17.38 1.24
N SER A 382 5.18 18.60 0.69
CA SER A 382 4.70 19.83 1.34
C SER A 382 3.17 19.89 1.50
N PHE A 383 2.40 19.08 0.77
CA PHE A 383 0.93 19.03 0.89
C PHE A 383 0.41 17.94 1.82
N VAL A 384 1.23 16.95 2.14
CA VAL A 384 0.84 15.78 2.92
C VAL A 384 1.82 15.49 4.06
N PRO A 385 2.08 16.49 4.94
CA PRO A 385 3.00 16.29 6.06
C PRO A 385 2.49 15.18 6.98
N GLY A 386 3.40 14.30 7.41
CA GLY A 386 3.14 13.36 8.49
C GLY A 386 2.99 14.07 9.83
N SER A 387 2.50 13.33 10.83
CA SER A 387 2.36 13.82 12.21
C SER A 387 3.29 13.05 13.15
N LEU A 388 3.76 13.71 14.20
CA LEU A 388 4.50 13.08 15.30
C LEU A 388 3.99 13.63 16.64
N PHE A 389 3.59 12.73 17.52
CA PHE A 389 3.21 13.00 18.90
C PHE A 389 4.08 12.14 19.82
N ALA A 390 4.39 12.67 20.99
CA ALA A 390 5.13 11.94 22.02
C ALA A 390 4.66 12.34 23.42
N ASN A 391 4.79 11.44 24.39
CA ASN A 391 4.63 11.76 25.82
C ASN A 391 5.91 12.35 26.45
N LEU A 392 6.96 12.55 25.65
CA LEU A 392 8.21 13.19 26.03
C LEU A 392 8.37 14.55 25.33
N PRO A 393 9.06 15.52 25.95
CA PRO A 393 9.41 16.75 25.26
C PRO A 393 10.38 16.46 24.12
N LEU A 394 10.07 17.00 22.93
CA LEU A 394 10.92 16.88 21.75
C LEU A 394 11.64 18.21 21.48
N ALA A 395 12.95 18.17 21.32
CA ALA A 395 13.79 19.28 20.93
C ALA A 395 13.80 19.40 19.39
N ALA A 396 12.79 20.12 18.87
CA ALA A 396 12.57 20.27 17.43
C ALA A 396 12.37 21.74 17.03
N SER A 397 13.19 22.66 17.56
CA SER A 397 13.09 24.10 17.24
C SER A 397 13.33 24.41 15.75
N ASP A 398 13.98 23.49 15.04
CA ASP A 398 14.28 23.52 13.60
C ASP A 398 13.33 22.67 12.75
N GLY A 399 12.31 22.05 13.36
CA GLY A 399 11.34 21.18 12.71
C GLY A 399 11.51 19.70 13.05
N VAL A 400 10.52 18.90 12.64
CA VAL A 400 10.49 17.45 12.87
C VAL A 400 10.67 16.74 11.54
N ALA A 401 11.69 15.88 11.45
CA ALA A 401 11.87 14.94 10.35
C ALA A 401 11.70 13.51 10.88
N GLN A 402 10.89 12.70 10.21
CA GLN A 402 10.62 11.32 10.63
C GLN A 402 11.91 10.47 10.71
N THR A 403 12.92 10.80 9.90
CA THR A 403 14.24 10.16 9.90
C THR A 403 14.98 10.26 11.24
N ARG A 404 14.67 11.29 12.06
CA ARG A 404 15.24 11.48 13.41
C ARG A 404 14.63 10.55 14.46
N LEU A 405 13.49 9.91 14.17
CA LEU A 405 12.80 9.04 15.13
C LEU A 405 13.64 7.80 15.48
N ALA A 406 14.40 7.26 14.54
CA ALA A 406 15.25 6.09 14.79
C ALA A 406 16.32 6.37 15.87
N ALA A 407 17.04 7.49 15.76
CA ALA A 407 18.02 7.90 16.76
C ALA A 407 17.36 8.22 18.11
N THR A 408 16.18 8.86 18.07
CA THR A 408 15.35 9.14 19.26
C THR A 408 15.00 7.87 20.02
N VAL A 409 14.53 6.82 19.33
CA VAL A 409 14.24 5.52 19.94
C VAL A 409 15.50 4.87 20.49
N CYS A 410 16.62 4.90 19.77
CA CYS A 410 17.90 4.38 20.29
C CYS A 410 18.28 5.05 21.62
N ARG A 411 18.21 6.38 21.69
CA ARG A 411 18.53 7.13 22.92
C ARG A 411 17.58 6.81 24.07
N SER A 412 16.27 6.72 23.81
CA SER A 412 15.28 6.32 24.82
C SER A 412 15.56 4.94 25.40
N LEU A 413 16.19 4.04 24.62
CA LEU A 413 16.60 2.70 25.06
C LEU A 413 18.02 2.65 25.66
N GLY A 414 18.70 3.80 25.83
CA GLY A 414 20.08 3.85 26.32
C GLY A 414 21.12 3.34 25.30
N LEU A 415 20.75 3.23 24.03
CA LEU A 415 21.64 2.81 22.95
C LEU A 415 22.33 4.02 22.32
N THR A 416 23.50 3.78 21.72
CA THR A 416 24.20 4.81 20.92
C THR A 416 23.68 4.75 19.47
N PRO A 417 23.11 5.83 18.93
CA PRO A 417 22.71 5.89 17.52
C PRO A 417 23.90 5.62 16.58
N ALA A 418 23.62 5.02 15.43
CA ALA A 418 24.66 4.82 14.42
C ALA A 418 25.09 6.15 13.79
N ALA A 419 26.36 6.26 13.40
CA ALA A 419 26.94 7.52 12.90
C ALA A 419 26.30 8.09 11.61
N HIS A 420 25.47 7.32 10.92
CA HIS A 420 24.75 7.74 9.71
C HIS A 420 23.27 8.04 9.95
N MET A 421 22.78 7.89 11.18
CA MET A 421 21.44 8.33 11.55
C MET A 421 21.45 9.85 11.76
N ASP A 422 20.31 10.50 11.48
CA ASP A 422 20.12 11.90 11.84
C ASP A 422 20.13 12.09 13.36
N ASP A 423 20.35 13.32 13.80
CA ASP A 423 20.33 13.67 15.22
C ASP A 423 18.98 13.36 15.86
N ASP A 424 19.00 12.89 17.11
CA ASP A 424 17.78 12.56 17.84
C ASP A 424 16.93 13.81 18.18
N LEU A 425 15.69 13.57 18.58
CA LEU A 425 14.72 14.61 18.94
C LEU A 425 14.65 14.82 20.46
N LEU A 426 15.49 14.18 21.28
CA LEU A 426 15.47 14.40 22.73
C LEU A 426 16.30 15.65 23.07
N GLY A 427 15.84 16.42 24.06
CA GLY A 427 16.47 17.66 24.51
C GLY A 427 17.52 17.50 25.59
#